data_AF-A0AA51GWQ4-F1
#
_entry.id   AF-A0AA51GWQ4-F1
#
_cell.length_a   1.000
_cell.length_b   1.000
_cell.length_c   1.000
_cell.angle_alpha   90.00
_cell.angle_beta   90.00
_cell.angle_gamma   90.00
#
_symmetry.space_group_name_H-M   'P 1'
#
loop_
_entity.id
_entity.type
_entity.pdbx_description
1 polymer ?
#
loop_
_entity_poly.entity_id
_entity_poly.type
_entity_poly.pdbx_seq_one_letter_code
_entity_poly.pdbx_strand_id
1 'polypeptide(L)'
;MIYIFENGRILYDKSFLRPEDEGKYLELAVTPEIEPKEGKAGVITGCDLSTGEVMVEYFDLPTPEQIPPEPIPPEPAPVPLSAIEQTILQTAINTEYIMSLMEVKG
;
A
#
# COMPACT_ATOMS: atom_id res chain seq x y z
N MET A 1 -12.23 -17.21 -17.81
CA MET A 1 -13.66 -17.34 -17.43
C MET A 1 -13.74 -17.21 -15.93
N ILE A 2 -14.76 -16.51 -15.46
CA ILE A 2 -15.04 -16.24 -14.05
C ILE A 2 -16.48 -16.64 -13.81
N TYR A 3 -16.72 -17.30 -12.69
CA TYR A 3 -18.03 -17.81 -12.30
C TYR A 3 -18.45 -17.09 -11.02
N ILE A 4 -19.46 -16.23 -11.13
CA ILE A 4 -20.00 -15.45 -10.00
C ILE A 4 -21.32 -16.08 -9.59
N PHE A 5 -21.47 -16.37 -8.31
CA PHE A 5 -22.67 -16.96 -7.73
C PHE A 5 -23.56 -15.88 -7.09
N GLU A 6 -24.86 -16.16 -6.97
CA GLU A 6 -25.84 -15.26 -6.32
C GLU A 6 -25.46 -14.90 -4.88
N ASN A 7 -24.71 -15.78 -4.20
CA ASN A 7 -24.24 -15.57 -2.83
C ASN A 7 -22.89 -14.85 -2.73
N GLY A 8 -22.36 -14.31 -3.84
CA GLY A 8 -21.09 -13.58 -3.87
C GLY A 8 -19.84 -14.47 -3.92
N ARG A 9 -19.99 -15.81 -3.97
CA ARG A 9 -18.85 -16.69 -4.24
C ARG A 9 -18.35 -16.45 -5.66
N ILE A 10 -17.04 -16.36 -5.84
CA ILE A 10 -16.40 -16.18 -7.15
C ILE A 10 -15.40 -17.32 -7.36
N LEU A 11 -15.45 -17.97 -8.52
CA LEU A 11 -14.47 -18.98 -8.95
C LEU A 11 -13.81 -18.53 -10.26
N TYR A 12 -12.50 -18.73 -10.35
CA TYR A 12 -11.71 -18.40 -11.55
C TYR A 12 -11.35 -19.63 -12.39
N ASP A 13 -11.63 -20.82 -11.86
CA ASP A 13 -11.36 -22.09 -12.51
C ASP A 13 -12.62 -22.97 -12.44
N LYS A 14 -13.00 -23.48 -13.61
CA LYS A 14 -14.15 -24.36 -13.81
C LYS A 14 -14.00 -25.69 -13.08
N SER A 15 -12.78 -26.13 -12.80
CA SER A 15 -12.51 -27.41 -12.11
C SER A 15 -13.11 -27.46 -10.69
N PHE A 16 -13.36 -26.30 -10.07
CA PHE A 16 -14.00 -26.18 -8.75
C PHE A 16 -15.54 -26.19 -8.81
N LEU A 17 -16.14 -26.15 -10.01
CA LEU A 17 -17.59 -26.27 -10.16
C LEU A 17 -18.03 -27.70 -9.90
N ARG A 18 -19.04 -27.87 -9.06
CA ARG A 18 -19.69 -29.15 -8.82
C ARG A 18 -20.94 -29.28 -9.70
N PRO A 19 -21.42 -30.49 -10.00
CA PRO A 19 -22.66 -30.67 -10.77
C PRO A 19 -23.87 -29.93 -10.18
N GLU A 20 -23.95 -29.85 -8.85
CA GLU A 20 -25.01 -29.11 -8.14
C GLU A 20 -24.94 -27.58 -8.29
N ASP A 21 -23.83 -27.04 -8.81
CA ASP A 21 -23.63 -25.61 -9.03
C ASP A 21 -24.18 -25.18 -10.41
N GLU A 22 -24.56 -26.10 -11.30
CA GLU A 22 -25.14 -25.78 -12.61
C GLU A 22 -26.39 -24.90 -12.50
N GLY A 23 -26.41 -23.81 -13.28
CA GLY A 23 -27.51 -22.85 -13.28
C GLY A 23 -27.57 -21.95 -12.04
N LYS A 24 -26.53 -21.92 -11.19
CA LYS A 24 -26.44 -21.07 -10.00
C LYS A 24 -25.36 -19.99 -10.08
N TYR A 25 -24.79 -19.79 -11.26
CA TYR A 25 -23.72 -18.85 -11.49
C TYR A 25 -23.85 -18.17 -12.85
N LEU A 26 -23.29 -16.97 -12.93
CA LEU A 26 -23.05 -16.25 -14.17
C LEU A 26 -21.62 -16.54 -14.65
N GLU A 27 -21.47 -16.98 -15.90
CA GLU A 27 -20.18 -17.19 -16.55
C GLU A 27 -19.76 -15.94 -17.33
N LEU A 28 -18.61 -15.37 -16.96
CA LEU A 28 -18.07 -14.15 -17.54
C LEU A 28 -16.68 -14.41 -18.14
N ALA A 29 -16.44 -13.90 -19.35
CA ALA A 29 -15.12 -14.00 -19.99
C ALA A 29 -14.03 -13.24 -19.22
N VAL A 30 -14.40 -12.09 -18.66
CA VAL A 30 -13.52 -11.13 -18.01
C VAL A 30 -14.11 -10.69 -16.67
N THR A 31 -13.26 -10.21 -15.77
CA THR A 31 -13.72 -9.62 -14.50
C THR A 31 -14.56 -8.39 -14.83
N PRO A 32 -15.79 -8.28 -14.27
CA PRO A 32 -16.62 -7.10 -14.48
C PRO A 32 -15.89 -5.87 -13.96
N GLU A 33 -15.89 -4.81 -14.76
CA GLU A 33 -15.33 -3.52 -14.38
C GLU A 33 -16.29 -2.85 -13.40
N ILE A 34 -15.79 -2.56 -12.20
CA ILE A 34 -16.56 -1.87 -11.16
C ILE A 34 -16.30 -0.37 -11.31
N GLU A 35 -17.36 0.42 -11.42
CA GLU A 35 -17.23 1.87 -11.46
C GLU A 35 -16.50 2.40 -10.22
N PRO A 36 -15.40 3.15 -10.39
CA PRO A 36 -14.69 3.72 -9.25
C PRO A 36 -15.55 4.80 -8.59
N LYS A 37 -15.63 4.77 -7.26
CA LYS A 37 -16.26 5.83 -6.46
C LYS A 37 -15.26 6.39 -5.45
N GLU A 38 -15.13 7.71 -5.43
CA GLU A 38 -14.19 8.41 -4.56
C GLU A 38 -14.43 8.05 -3.09
N GLY A 39 -13.35 7.70 -2.38
CA GLY A 39 -13.42 7.29 -0.98
C GLY A 39 -14.13 5.97 -0.72
N LYS A 40 -14.46 5.18 -1.75
CA LYS A 40 -15.20 3.92 -1.61
C LYS A 40 -14.52 2.74 -2.30
N ALA A 41 -14.64 1.56 -1.70
CA ALA A 41 -14.29 0.29 -2.31
C ALA A 41 -15.55 -0.41 -2.81
N GLY A 42 -15.59 -0.81 -4.08
CA GLY A 42 -16.65 -1.66 -4.62
C GLY A 42 -16.33 -3.14 -4.43
N VAL A 43 -17.29 -3.92 -3.96
CA VAL A 43 -17.17 -5.37 -3.74
C VAL A 43 -18.33 -6.08 -4.44
N ILE A 44 -18.01 -7.12 -5.21
CA ILE A 44 -19.01 -7.98 -5.83
C ILE A 44 -19.67 -8.81 -4.73
N THR A 45 -20.97 -8.67 -4.56
CA THR A 45 -21.75 -9.39 -3.54
C THR A 45 -22.62 -10.50 -4.12
N GLY A 46 -22.75 -10.56 -5.44
CA GLY A 46 -23.49 -11.62 -6.12
C GLY A 46 -23.73 -11.32 -7.59
N CYS A 47 -24.70 -12.01 -8.17
CA CYS A 47 -25.21 -11.78 -9.52
C CYS A 47 -26.72 -12.07 -9.55
N ASP A 48 -27.42 -11.48 -10.51
CA ASP A 48 -28.78 -11.84 -10.88
C ASP A 48 -28.73 -12.74 -12.12
N LEU A 49 -29.18 -13.99 -11.97
CA LEU A 49 -29.16 -14.98 -13.05
C LEU A 49 -30.24 -14.74 -14.12
N SER A 50 -31.28 -13.97 -13.78
CA SER A 50 -32.38 -13.63 -14.70
C SER A 50 -31.98 -12.49 -15.62
N THR A 51 -31.27 -11.49 -15.10
CA THR A 51 -30.81 -10.33 -15.88
C THR A 51 -29.39 -10.50 -16.43
N GLY A 52 -28.60 -11.38 -15.83
CA GLY A 52 -27.18 -11.55 -16.15
C GLY A 52 -26.30 -10.41 -15.62
N GLU A 53 -26.78 -9.67 -14.61
CA GLU A 53 -26.08 -8.54 -14.03
C GLU A 53 -25.30 -8.94 -12.77
N VAL A 54 -24.17 -8.26 -12.54
CA VAL A 54 -23.34 -8.45 -11.34
C VAL A 54 -23.74 -7.42 -10.29
N MET A 55 -23.94 -7.87 -9.06
CA MET A 55 -24.28 -7.01 -7.93
C MET A 55 -23.02 -6.51 -7.24
N VAL A 56 -22.94 -5.20 -7.02
CA VAL A 56 -21.80 -4.53 -6.37
C VAL A 56 -22.30 -3.65 -5.24
N GLU A 57 -21.69 -3.83 -4.06
CA GLU A 57 -21.87 -2.93 -2.91
C GLU A 57 -20.63 -2.07 -2.70
N TYR A 58 -20.82 -0.85 -2.19
CA TYR A 58 -19.73 0.10 -1.95
C TYR A 58 -19.55 0.34 -0.45
N PHE A 59 -18.30 0.25 0.00
CA PHE A 59 -17.91 0.45 1.40
C PHE A 59 -16.98 1.65 1.50
N ASP A 60 -17.07 2.40 2.61
CA ASP A 60 -16.18 3.54 2.84
C ASP A 60 -14.76 3.05 3.11
N LEU A 61 -13.79 3.64 2.40
CA LEU A 61 -12.38 3.44 2.67
C LEU A 61 -11.98 4.30 3.88
N PRO A 62 -11.10 3.79 4.77
CA PRO A 62 -10.61 4.59 5.88
C PRO A 62 -9.86 5.80 5.35
N THR A 63 -10.13 6.97 5.92
CA THR A 63 -9.37 8.18 5.60
C THR A 63 -7.98 8.09 6.24
N PRO A 64 -6.93 8.70 5.66
CA PRO A 64 -5.58 8.70 6.23
C PRO A 64 -5.51 9.16 7.70
N GLU A 65 -6.45 10.00 8.13
CA GLU A 65 -6.59 10.47 9.53
C GLU A 65 -6.96 9.36 10.52
N GLN A 66 -7.40 8.19 10.05
CA GLN A 66 -7.75 7.03 10.87
C GLN A 66 -6.60 6.02 11.03
N ILE A 67 -5.45 6.27 10.37
CA ILE A 67 -4.26 5.44 10.53
C ILE A 67 -3.49 5.97 11.75
N PRO A 68 -3.36 5.19 12.85
CA PRO A 68 -2.56 5.62 13.98
C PRO A 68 -1.12 5.86 13.50
N PRO A 69 -0.45 6.93 13.97
CA PRO A 69 0.90 7.24 13.53
C PRO A 69 1.79 6.03 13.80
N GLU A 70 2.60 5.66 12.80
CA GLU A 70 3.63 4.64 13.01
C GLU A 70 4.53 5.07 14.18
N PRO A 71 4.91 4.15 15.07
CA PRO A 71 5.85 4.46 16.13
C PRO A 71 7.16 4.91 15.49
N ILE A 72 7.58 6.14 15.80
CA ILE A 72 8.89 6.65 15.36
C ILE A 72 9.95 5.72 15.99
N PRO A 73 10.80 5.06 15.19
CA PRO A 73 11.87 4.25 15.75
C PRO A 73 12.77 5.13 16.62
N PRO A 74 13.30 4.60 17.74
CA PRO A 74 14.19 5.37 18.60
C PRO A 74 15.40 5.84 17.78
N GLU A 75 15.79 7.10 17.98
CA GLU A 75 16.97 7.67 17.33
C GLU A 75 18.17 6.74 17.57
N PRO A 76 18.92 6.37 16.51
CA PRO A 76 20.07 5.51 16.69
C PRO A 76 21.05 6.15 17.67
N ALA A 77 21.57 5.36 18.61
CA ALA A 77 22.56 5.85 19.55
C ALA A 77 23.74 6.49 18.78
N PRO A 78 24.29 7.62 19.26
CA PRO A 78 25.43 8.25 18.59
C PRO A 78 26.57 7.24 18.49
N VAL A 79 26.94 6.90 17.26
CA VAL A 79 28.06 6.03 16.98
C VAL A 79 29.35 6.76 17.36
N PRO A 80 30.22 6.19 18.20
CA PRO A 80 31.49 6.83 18.51
C PRO A 80 32.33 6.90 17.23
N LEU A 81 32.75 8.11 16.87
CA LEU A 81 33.67 8.33 15.76
C LEU A 81 34.97 7.57 16.01
N SER A 82 35.50 6.93 14.98
CA SER A 82 36.82 6.30 15.01
C SER A 82 37.92 7.35 15.23
N ALA A 83 39.09 6.91 15.71
CA ALA A 83 40.23 7.81 15.93
C ALA A 83 40.66 8.56 14.66
N ILE A 84 40.49 7.94 13.49
CA ILE A 84 40.79 8.56 12.19
C ILE A 84 39.78 9.68 11.91
N GLU A 85 38.49 9.43 12.10
CA GLU A 85 37.43 10.42 11.87
C GLU A 85 37.54 11.60 12.85
N GLN A 86 37.88 11.34 14.12
CA GLN A 86 38.15 12.39 15.10
C GLN A 86 39.35 13.25 14.70
N THR A 87 40.41 12.62 14.18
CA THR A 87 41.60 13.35 13.72
C THR A 87 41.30 14.22 12.49
N ILE A 88 40.50 13.72 11.54
CA ILE A 88 40.06 14.48 10.37
C ILE A 88 39.21 15.68 10.82
N LEU A 89 38.26 15.47 11.73
CA LEU A 89 37.40 16.54 12.25
C LEU A 89 38.22 17.60 12.99
N GLN A 90 39.15 17.20 13.84
CA GLN A 90 40.02 18.13 14.56
C GLN A 90 40.92 18.91 13.61
N THR A 91 41.41 18.26 12.54
CA THR A 91 42.23 18.93 11.52
C THR A 91 41.42 19.96 10.74
N ALA A 92 40.16 19.64 10.39
CA ALA A 92 39.25 20.57 9.73
C ALA A 92 38.95 21.79 10.62
N ILE A 93 38.60 21.57 11.89
CA ILE A 93 38.35 22.63 12.88
C ILE A 93 39.57 23.53 13.05
N ASN A 94 40.75 22.93 13.19
CA ASN A 94 42.00 23.69 13.34
C ASN A 94 42.33 24.50 12.08
N THR A 95 42.03 23.96 10.91
CA THR A 95 42.25 24.65 9.62
C THR A 95 41.33 25.86 9.48
N GLU A 96 40.04 25.71 9.80
CA GLU A 96 39.09 26.85 9.82
C GLU A 96 39.50 27.92 10.84
N TYR A 97 39.95 27.52 12.03
CA TYR A 97 40.43 28.46 13.05
C TYR A 97 41.66 29.25 12.57
N ILE A 98 42.61 28.59 11.91
CA ILE A 98 43.81 29.24 11.37
C ILE A 98 43.42 30.19 10.22
N MET A 99 42.52 29.80 9.33
CA MET A 99 42.03 30.68 8.25
C MET A 99 41.30 31.91 8.80
N SER A 100 40.44 31.73 9.79
CA SER A 100 39.74 32.84 10.46
C SER A 100 40.72 33.83 11.13
N LEU A 101 41.79 33.33 11.76
CA LEU A 101 42.81 34.19 12.35
C LEU A 101 43.63 34.98 11.31
N MET A 102 43.82 34.43 10.11
CA MET A 102 44.50 35.11 9.00
C MET A 102 43.63 36.20 8.37
N GLU A 103 42.31 36.00 8.32
CA GLU A 103 41.36 37.01 7.81
C GLU A 103 41.21 38.23 8.75
N VAL A 104 41.43 38.07 10.06
CA VAL A 104 41.30 39.18 11.04
C VAL A 104 42.56 40.09 11.09
N LYS A 105 43.67 39.71 10.43
CA LYS A 105 44.94 40.47 10.44
C LYS A 105 45.31 41.13 9.10
N GLY A 106 44.43 41.11 8.10
CA GLY A 106 44.55 41.87 6.85
C GLY A 106 43.74 43.15 6.87
#